data_AF-A0A448MT71-F1
#
_entry.id   AF-A0A448MT71-F1
#
_cell.length_a   1.000
_cell.length_b   1.000
_cell.length_c   1.000
_cell.angle_alpha   90.00
_cell.angle_beta   90.00
_cell.angle_gamma   90.00
#
_symmetry.space_group_name_H-M   'P 1'
#
loop_
_entity.id
_entity.type
_entity.pdbx_description
1 polymer ?
#
loop_
_entity_poly.entity_id
_entity_poly.type
_entity_poly.pdbx_seq_one_letter_code
_entity_poly.pdbx_strand_id
1 'polypeptide(L)'
;MNAKELIARRIAMELKDGDIVNLGIGLPTLVANYLPDNVDITLQSENGFLGLTAHDPQNDNPNVVNAGGQPCGIKAGGAFFDSAFSFALIRGGHVDACVLGGLEVDQQANLANWMVPGKMVPGMGGAMDLVTGAKKSLWVWSIVLNPVVQNPQAV
;
A
#
# COMPACT_ATOMS: atom_id res chain seq x y z
N MET A 1 -7.88 -14.96 -15.58
CA MET A 1 -7.05 -14.31 -14.55
C MET A 1 -6.15 -13.30 -15.24
N ASN A 2 -6.27 -12.03 -14.90
CA ASN A 2 -5.44 -10.98 -15.51
C ASN A 2 -4.08 -10.87 -14.78
N ALA A 3 -3.12 -10.16 -15.37
CA ALA A 3 -1.77 -10.04 -14.82
C ALA A 3 -1.74 -9.41 -13.41
N LYS A 4 -2.61 -8.44 -13.13
CA LYS A 4 -2.67 -7.76 -11.81
C LYS A 4 -3.16 -8.72 -10.73
N GLU A 5 -4.18 -9.53 -11.03
CA GLU A 5 -4.70 -10.55 -10.11
C GLU A 5 -3.65 -11.60 -9.78
N LEU A 6 -2.87 -12.05 -10.77
CA LEU A 6 -1.78 -13.00 -10.56
C LEU A 6 -0.73 -12.42 -9.59
N ILE A 7 -0.33 -11.16 -9.79
CA ILE A 7 0.65 -10.50 -8.93
C ILE A 7 0.08 -10.33 -7.52
N ALA A 8 -1.15 -9.83 -7.38
CA ALA A 8 -1.81 -9.64 -6.08
C ALA A 8 -1.92 -10.96 -5.29
N ARG A 9 -2.32 -12.05 -5.95
CA ARG A 9 -2.37 -13.40 -5.35
C ARG A 9 -1.00 -13.88 -4.88
N ARG A 10 0.04 -13.68 -5.70
CA ARG A 10 1.39 -14.10 -5.31
C ARG A 10 1.90 -13.31 -4.10
N ILE A 11 1.61 -12.02 -4.04
CA ILE A 11 2.00 -11.16 -2.90
C ILE A 11 1.21 -11.54 -1.66
N ALA A 12 -0.08 -11.88 -1.76
CA ALA A 12 -0.87 -12.29 -0.62
C ALA A 12 -0.27 -13.52 0.09
N MET A 13 0.37 -14.43 -0.65
CA MET A 13 1.10 -15.58 -0.08
C MET A 13 2.38 -15.20 0.70
N GLU A 14 2.88 -13.97 0.57
CA GLU A 14 4.05 -13.48 1.31
C GLU A 14 3.71 -12.93 2.70
N LEU A 15 2.43 -12.71 2.97
CA LEU A 15 1.90 -12.17 4.22
C LEU A 15 1.57 -13.32 5.18
N LYS A 16 1.74 -13.07 6.48
CA LYS A 16 1.52 -14.04 7.54
C LYS A 16 0.38 -13.61 8.45
N ASP A 17 -0.22 -14.60 9.10
CA ASP A 17 -1.20 -14.36 10.15
C ASP A 17 -0.61 -13.46 11.24
N GLY A 18 -1.33 -12.39 11.60
CA GLY A 18 -0.92 -11.39 12.58
C GLY A 18 -0.06 -10.23 12.04
N ASP A 19 0.34 -10.23 10.76
CA ASP A 19 1.17 -9.14 10.22
C ASP A 19 0.45 -7.78 10.26
N ILE A 20 1.18 -6.72 10.62
CA ILE A 20 0.78 -5.33 10.38
C ILE A 20 1.26 -4.93 9.00
N VAL A 21 0.33 -4.61 8.10
CA VAL A 21 0.61 -4.40 6.67
C VAL A 21 0.16 -3.02 6.22
N ASN A 22 1.01 -2.31 5.49
CA ASN A 22 0.62 -1.11 4.74
C ASN A 22 0.50 -1.44 3.24
N LEU A 23 -0.63 -1.09 2.62
CA LEU A 23 -0.87 -1.29 1.19
C LEU A 23 -0.98 0.05 0.48
N GLY A 24 -0.07 0.31 -0.46
CA GLY A 24 -0.12 1.49 -1.31
C GLY A 24 -1.34 1.50 -2.25
N ILE A 25 -1.70 2.68 -2.73
CA ILE A 25 -2.84 2.87 -3.64
C ILE A 25 -2.61 2.08 -4.96
N GLY A 26 -3.70 1.54 -5.52
CA GLY A 26 -3.69 0.90 -6.83
C GLY A 26 -3.64 -0.62 -6.76
N LEU A 27 -2.64 -1.24 -7.40
CA LEU A 27 -2.52 -2.71 -7.39
C LEU A 27 -2.33 -3.29 -5.97
N PRO A 28 -1.54 -2.69 -5.07
CA PRO A 28 -1.32 -3.28 -3.75
C PRO A 28 -2.60 -3.47 -2.92
N THR A 29 -3.61 -2.59 -3.05
CA THR A 29 -4.89 -2.77 -2.31
C THR A 29 -5.64 -4.04 -2.71
N LEU A 30 -5.39 -4.59 -3.92
CA LEU A 30 -5.97 -5.87 -4.36
C LEU A 30 -5.47 -7.06 -3.55
N VAL A 31 -4.29 -6.96 -2.91
CA VAL A 31 -3.68 -8.05 -2.14
C VAL A 31 -4.59 -8.53 -1.02
N ALA A 32 -5.31 -7.62 -0.36
CA ALA A 32 -6.22 -7.95 0.74
C ALA A 32 -7.36 -8.90 0.32
N ASN A 33 -7.70 -8.96 -0.97
CA ASN A 33 -8.77 -9.83 -1.49
C ASN A 33 -8.31 -11.27 -1.74
N TYR A 34 -7.03 -11.58 -1.57
CA TYR A 34 -6.44 -12.88 -1.91
C TYR A 34 -5.67 -13.52 -0.76
N LEU A 35 -5.90 -13.07 0.47
CA LEU A 35 -5.31 -13.67 1.66
C LEU A 35 -5.79 -15.12 1.80
N PRO A 36 -4.91 -16.06 2.19
CA PRO A 36 -5.31 -17.41 2.56
C PRO A 36 -6.32 -17.40 3.72
N ASP A 37 -7.22 -18.38 3.76
CA ASP A 37 -8.29 -18.45 4.78
C ASP A 37 -7.78 -18.45 6.23
N ASN A 38 -6.54 -18.87 6.46
CA ASN A 38 -5.90 -18.97 7.77
C ASN A 38 -4.97 -17.77 8.09
N VAL A 39 -5.06 -16.68 7.34
CA VAL A 39 -4.23 -15.48 7.49
C VAL A 39 -5.13 -14.27 7.72
N ASP A 40 -5.13 -13.74 8.94
CA ASP A 40 -5.69 -12.43 9.26
C ASP A 40 -4.56 -11.41 9.42
N ILE A 41 -4.73 -10.23 8.82
CA ILE A 41 -3.74 -9.14 8.89
C ILE A 41 -4.38 -7.87 9.47
N THR A 42 -3.54 -6.96 9.95
CA THR A 42 -4.00 -5.63 10.35
C THR A 42 -3.49 -4.59 9.37
N LEU A 43 -4.41 -4.00 8.62
CA LEU A 43 -4.07 -2.94 7.67
C LEU A 43 -3.82 -1.61 8.40
N GLN A 44 -2.63 -1.07 8.21
CA GLN A 44 -2.22 0.25 8.67
C GLN A 44 -2.50 1.29 7.58
N SER A 45 -3.05 2.45 7.98
CA SER A 45 -3.21 3.61 7.11
C SER A 45 -2.33 4.76 7.60
N GLU A 46 -1.51 5.32 6.70
CA GLU A 46 -0.53 6.35 7.03
C GLU A 46 -1.16 7.63 7.60
N ASN A 47 -2.42 7.90 7.26
CA ASN A 47 -3.18 9.03 7.77
C ASN A 47 -3.71 8.84 9.20
N GLY A 48 -3.36 7.76 9.90
CA GLY A 48 -3.43 7.73 11.38
C GLY A 48 -4.36 6.69 11.97
N PHE A 49 -4.38 5.46 11.44
CA PHE A 49 -5.09 4.37 12.13
C PHE A 49 -4.61 2.97 11.73
N LEU A 50 -4.92 2.00 12.61
CA LEU A 50 -4.79 0.56 12.38
C LEU A 50 -6.16 -0.09 12.28
N GLY A 51 -6.24 -1.12 11.44
CA GLY A 51 -7.46 -1.90 11.26
C GLY A 51 -8.33 -1.38 10.12
N LEU A 52 -7.73 -0.84 9.06
CA LEU A 52 -8.48 -0.43 7.87
C LEU A 52 -9.27 -1.59 7.26
N THR A 53 -10.51 -1.31 6.86
CA THR A 53 -11.37 -2.24 6.13
C THR A 53 -11.94 -1.59 4.87
N ALA A 54 -12.56 -2.41 4.03
CA ALA A 54 -13.39 -1.91 2.93
C ALA A 54 -14.49 -0.97 3.45
N HIS A 55 -14.94 -0.07 2.57
CA HIS A 55 -16.08 0.81 2.84
C HIS A 55 -17.36 0.01 3.03
N ASP A 56 -18.14 0.37 4.05
CA ASP A 56 -19.49 -0.14 4.29
C ASP A 56 -20.48 1.03 4.17
N PRO A 57 -21.29 1.09 3.09
CA PRO A 57 -22.27 2.15 2.90
C PRO A 57 -23.33 2.25 4.01
N GLN A 58 -23.56 1.19 4.78
CA GLN A 58 -24.53 1.21 5.89
C GLN A 58 -23.96 1.87 7.15
N ASN A 59 -22.63 1.91 7.27
CA ASN A 59 -21.89 2.45 8.40
C ASN A 59 -20.92 3.56 7.94
N ASP A 60 -21.36 4.38 6.99
CA ASP A 60 -20.54 5.44 6.41
C ASP A 60 -20.18 6.52 7.46
N ASN A 61 -18.91 6.92 7.48
CA ASN A 61 -18.43 7.99 8.34
C ASN A 61 -17.53 8.93 7.52
N PRO A 62 -17.94 10.19 7.31
CA PRO A 62 -17.19 11.13 6.47
C PRO A 62 -15.80 11.49 7.02
N ASN A 63 -15.53 11.19 8.29
CA ASN A 63 -14.22 11.41 8.90
C ASN A 63 -13.26 10.22 8.76
N VAL A 64 -13.72 9.09 8.19
CA VAL A 64 -12.92 7.86 8.05
C VAL A 64 -12.60 7.61 6.59
N VAL A 65 -11.40 8.04 6.19
CA VAL A 65 -10.88 7.86 4.83
C VAL A 65 -9.54 7.14 4.86
N ASN A 66 -9.21 6.45 3.77
CA ASN A 66 -7.89 5.84 3.60
C ASN A 66 -6.84 6.89 3.18
N ALA A 67 -5.59 6.48 3.02
CA ALA A 67 -4.48 7.32 2.56
C ALA A 67 -4.73 8.01 1.20
N GLY A 68 -5.61 7.45 0.35
CA GLY A 68 -6.03 8.04 -0.92
C GLY A 68 -7.20 9.01 -0.82
N GLY A 69 -7.69 9.30 0.39
CA GLY A 69 -8.85 10.18 0.62
C GLY A 69 -10.19 9.54 0.27
N GLN A 70 -10.25 8.23 0.06
CA GLN A 70 -11.50 7.52 -0.25
C GLN A 70 -12.17 7.03 1.05
N PRO A 71 -13.51 7.05 1.13
CA PRO A 71 -14.24 6.47 2.26
C PRO A 71 -13.82 5.03 2.53
N CYS A 72 -13.67 4.67 3.80
CA CYS A 72 -13.29 3.33 4.23
C CYS A 72 -13.89 3.00 5.61
N GLY A 73 -13.64 1.79 6.10
CA GLY A 73 -14.08 1.37 7.43
C GLY A 73 -12.91 1.10 8.37
N ILE A 74 -13.28 0.79 9.62
CA ILE A 74 -12.36 0.34 10.67
C ILE A 74 -12.88 -0.95 11.29
N LYS A 75 -12.00 -1.95 11.48
CA LYS A 75 -12.35 -3.21 12.13
C LYS A 75 -12.52 -3.03 13.64
N ALA A 76 -13.25 -3.96 14.27
CA ALA A 76 -13.31 -4.04 15.73
C ALA A 76 -11.89 -4.21 16.30
N GLY A 77 -11.56 -3.41 17.32
CA GLY A 77 -10.20 -3.36 17.89
C GLY A 77 -9.21 -2.49 17.10
N GLY A 78 -9.65 -1.80 16.03
CA GLY A 78 -8.85 -0.77 15.38
C GLY A 78 -8.58 0.43 16.30
N ALA A 79 -7.55 1.20 15.98
CA ALA A 79 -7.09 2.33 16.79
C ALA A 79 -6.72 3.52 15.91
N PHE A 80 -7.17 4.71 16.29
CA PHE A 80 -6.78 5.99 15.67
C PHE A 80 -5.64 6.65 16.43
N PHE A 81 -4.81 7.39 15.72
CA PHE A 81 -3.66 8.12 16.25
C PHE A 81 -3.26 9.26 15.32
N ASP A 82 -2.45 10.19 15.82
CA ASP A 82 -1.95 11.30 15.00
C ASP A 82 -0.89 10.84 13.98
N SER A 83 -0.58 11.71 13.01
CA SER A 83 0.42 11.43 11.98
C SER A 83 1.82 11.19 12.55
N ALA A 84 2.19 11.85 13.65
CA ALA A 84 3.52 11.66 14.23
C ALA A 84 3.66 10.24 14.78
N PHE A 85 2.64 9.72 15.46
CA PHE A 85 2.57 8.34 15.92
C PHE A 85 2.48 7.36 14.76
N SER A 86 1.69 7.65 13.72
CA SER A 86 1.61 6.85 12.49
C SER A 86 2.97 6.60 11.87
N PHE A 87 3.74 7.68 11.66
CA PHE A 87 5.07 7.58 11.10
C PHE A 87 6.12 7.08 12.12
N ALA A 88 5.87 7.19 13.43
CA ALA A 88 6.69 6.51 14.43
C ALA A 88 6.52 4.98 14.36
N LEU A 89 5.30 4.48 14.12
CA LEU A 89 5.07 3.05 13.86
C LEU A 89 5.79 2.60 12.58
N ILE A 90 5.62 3.35 11.49
CA ILE A 90 6.24 3.02 10.20
C ILE A 90 7.77 3.04 10.31
N ARG A 91 8.36 4.19 10.67
CA ARG A 91 9.83 4.34 10.74
C ARG A 91 10.47 3.53 11.88
N GLY A 92 9.70 3.23 12.92
CA GLY A 92 10.16 2.39 14.04
C GLY A 92 10.19 0.90 13.72
N GLY A 93 9.80 0.47 12.52
CA GLY A 93 9.78 -0.94 12.15
C GLY A 93 8.68 -1.73 12.85
N HIS A 94 7.55 -1.08 13.17
CA HIS A 94 6.37 -1.75 13.71
C HIS A 94 5.37 -2.17 12.61
N VAL A 95 5.67 -1.88 11.35
CA VAL A 95 4.97 -2.41 10.17
C VAL A 95 5.76 -3.60 9.65
N ASP A 96 5.15 -4.78 9.64
CA ASP A 96 5.81 -6.03 9.25
C ASP A 96 6.04 -6.10 7.74
N ALA A 97 5.08 -5.62 6.96
CA ALA A 97 5.21 -5.54 5.51
C ALA A 97 4.61 -4.26 4.92
N CYS A 98 5.26 -3.68 3.92
CA CYS A 98 4.63 -2.71 3.03
C CYS A 98 4.61 -3.22 1.58
N VAL A 99 3.51 -2.97 0.87
CA VAL A 99 3.37 -3.31 -0.55
C VAL A 99 3.15 -2.03 -1.34
N LEU A 100 4.10 -1.65 -2.18
CA LEU A 100 4.03 -0.42 -2.98
C LEU A 100 4.07 -0.72 -4.48
N GLY A 101 3.41 0.13 -5.27
CA GLY A 101 3.65 0.17 -6.71
C GLY A 101 5.05 0.71 -7.03
N GLY A 102 5.63 0.23 -8.13
CA GLY A 102 6.90 0.72 -8.68
C GLY A 102 6.74 1.18 -10.13
N LEU A 103 7.45 2.24 -10.51
CA LEU A 103 7.69 2.59 -11.91
C LEU A 103 8.87 1.78 -12.44
N GLU A 104 9.97 1.79 -11.69
CA GLU A 104 11.21 1.07 -11.98
C GLU A 104 11.82 0.53 -10.69
N VAL A 105 12.50 -0.62 -10.80
CA VAL A 105 13.34 -1.22 -9.75
C VAL A 105 14.63 -1.69 -10.42
N ASP A 106 15.77 -1.46 -9.79
CA ASP A 106 17.06 -1.93 -10.31
C ASP A 106 17.64 -3.14 -9.55
N GLN A 107 18.76 -3.66 -10.04
CA GLN A 107 19.44 -4.81 -9.44
C GLN A 107 19.99 -4.58 -8.03
N GLN A 108 20.11 -3.32 -7.60
CA GLN A 108 20.54 -2.93 -6.25
C GLN A 108 19.35 -2.73 -5.31
N ALA A 109 18.13 -3.04 -5.78
CA ALA A 109 16.88 -2.83 -5.08
C ALA A 109 16.53 -1.35 -4.85
N ASN A 110 17.06 -0.44 -5.67
CA ASN A 110 16.56 0.94 -5.70
C ASN A 110 15.16 0.97 -6.30
N LEU A 111 14.26 1.76 -5.72
CA LEU A 111 12.88 1.93 -6.17
C LEU A 111 12.64 3.36 -6.67
N ALA A 112 12.06 3.48 -7.86
CA ALA A 112 11.47 4.72 -8.35
C ALA A 112 9.96 4.57 -8.45
N ASN A 113 9.19 5.36 -7.70
CA ASN A 113 7.71 5.25 -7.70
C ASN A 113 6.93 6.55 -7.47
N TRP A 114 7.59 7.71 -7.36
CA TRP A 114 6.93 8.94 -6.92
C TRP A 114 7.09 10.14 -7.87
N MET A 115 7.91 10.04 -8.91
CA MET A 115 8.14 11.11 -9.87
C MET A 115 8.53 10.55 -11.25
N VAL A 116 8.01 11.16 -12.31
CA VAL A 116 8.50 11.02 -13.69
C VAL A 116 8.92 12.41 -14.18
N PRO A 117 10.24 12.67 -14.35
CA PRO A 117 10.74 13.98 -14.77
C PRO A 117 10.04 14.49 -16.04
N GLY A 118 9.54 15.73 -15.99
CA GLY A 118 8.86 16.37 -17.11
C GLY A 118 7.44 15.88 -17.40
N LYS A 119 6.87 14.97 -16.60
CA LYS A 119 5.48 14.48 -16.77
C LYS A 119 4.66 14.53 -15.49
N MET A 120 5.12 13.88 -14.42
CA MET A 120 4.31 13.60 -13.24
C MET A 120 5.11 13.87 -11.97
N VAL A 121 4.62 14.79 -11.13
CA VAL A 121 5.24 15.15 -9.83
C VAL A 121 4.16 15.24 -8.75
N PRO A 122 3.54 14.12 -8.33
CA PRO A 122 2.49 14.11 -7.32
C PRO A 122 3.04 14.28 -5.89
N GLY A 123 4.36 14.10 -5.71
CA GLY A 123 5.00 14.04 -4.40
C GLY A 123 5.16 12.60 -3.90
N MET A 124 6.03 12.39 -2.92
CA MET A 124 6.35 11.05 -2.41
C MET A 124 5.38 10.51 -1.35
N GLY A 125 4.54 11.37 -0.76
CA GLY A 125 3.66 10.98 0.34
C GLY A 125 4.42 10.25 1.45
N GLY A 126 3.85 9.18 2.00
CA GLY A 126 4.52 8.29 2.95
C GLY A 126 5.47 7.24 2.35
N ALA A 127 5.67 7.21 1.03
CA ALA A 127 6.41 6.12 0.37
C ALA A 127 7.84 5.99 0.89
N MET A 128 8.56 7.10 1.09
CA MET A 128 9.95 7.08 1.57
C MET A 128 10.07 6.51 2.99
N ASP A 129 9.15 6.87 3.90
CA ASP A 129 9.12 6.32 5.25
C ASP A 129 8.77 4.84 5.24
N LEU A 130 7.82 4.42 4.40
CA LEU A 130 7.40 3.02 4.29
C LEU A 130 8.53 2.11 3.83
N VAL A 131 9.22 2.49 2.73
CA VAL A 131 10.33 1.69 2.19
C VAL A 131 11.52 1.59 3.13
N THR A 132 11.71 2.60 3.97
CA THR A 132 12.82 2.69 4.92
C THR A 132 12.50 1.99 6.25
N GLY A 133 11.25 2.07 6.69
CA GLY A 133 10.83 1.66 8.03
C GLY A 133 10.25 0.26 8.11
N ALA A 134 9.50 -0.21 7.10
CA ALA A 134 8.87 -1.53 7.15
C ALA A 134 9.91 -2.65 7.24
N LYS A 135 9.62 -3.71 8.01
CA LYS A 135 10.55 -4.85 8.15
C LYS A 135 10.76 -5.58 6.84
N LYS A 136 9.72 -5.65 6.00
CA LYS A 136 9.72 -6.25 4.68
C LYS A 136 9.06 -5.32 3.67
N SER A 137 9.77 -5.01 2.59
CA SER A 137 9.23 -4.19 1.51
C SER A 137 9.01 -5.04 0.26
N LEU A 138 7.76 -5.07 -0.23
CA LEU A 138 7.34 -5.80 -1.42
C LEU A 138 6.98 -4.81 -2.53
N TRP A 139 7.62 -4.95 -3.68
CA TRP A 139 7.42 -4.07 -4.82
C TRP A 139 6.51 -4.72 -5.85
N VAL A 140 5.55 -3.95 -6.33
CA VAL A 140 4.65 -4.36 -7.39
C VAL A 140 5.04 -3.66 -8.67
N TRP A 141 5.53 -4.45 -9.62
CA TRP A 141 5.85 -4.01 -10.95
C TRP A 141 5.29 -5.01 -11.97
N SER A 142 4.68 -4.51 -13.03
CA SER A 142 4.21 -5.35 -14.14
C SER A 142 5.25 -5.31 -15.26
N ILE A 143 5.79 -6.48 -15.63
CA ILE A 143 6.64 -6.66 -16.83
C ILE A 143 5.91 -6.23 -18.11
N VAL A 144 4.57 -6.19 -18.10
CA VAL A 144 3.79 -5.53 -19.15
C VAL A 144 3.93 -4.03 -18.95
N LEU A 145 5.00 -3.50 -19.57
CA LEU A 145 5.26 -2.12 -19.97
C LEU A 145 4.19 -1.14 -19.51
N ASN A 146 4.50 -0.38 -18.47
CA ASN A 146 3.75 0.81 -18.14
C ASN A 146 3.82 1.75 -19.36
N PRO A 147 2.71 2.05 -20.07
CA PRO A 147 2.74 2.92 -21.24
C PRO A 147 3.24 4.33 -20.91
N VAL A 148 3.22 4.73 -19.63
CA VAL A 148 3.82 6.00 -19.15
C VAL A 148 5.34 6.02 -19.29
N VAL A 149 6.01 4.86 -19.19
CA VAL A 149 7.46 4.75 -19.39
C VAL A 149 7.79 4.73 -20.89
N GLN A 150 6.95 4.11 -21.72
CA GLN A 150 7.18 4.01 -23.17
C GLN A 150 6.69 5.22 -23.98
N ASN A 151 5.70 5.98 -23.49
CA ASN A 151 5.14 7.12 -24.20
C ASN A 151 4.98 8.34 -23.27
N PRO A 152 5.90 9.33 -23.37
CA PRO A 152 5.78 10.63 -22.73
C PRO A 152 4.53 11.45 -22.99
N GLN A 153 3.74 11.11 -23.99
CA GLN A 153 2.58 11.89 -24.41
C GLN A 153 1.24 11.17 -24.25
N ALA A 154 1.19 10.02 -23.56
CA ALA A 154 -0.07 9.35 -23.26
C ALA A 154 -0.74 9.95 -22.02
N VAL A 155 -1.37 11.12 -22.20
CA VAL A 155 -2.48 11.66 -21.39
C VAL A 155 -3.57 12.13 -22.35
#